data_AF-A0A5N0IBD9-F1
#
_entry.id   AF-A0A5N0IBD9-F1
#
_cell.length_a   1.000
_cell.length_b   1.000
_cell.length_c   1.000
_cell.angle_alpha   90.00
_cell.angle_beta   90.00
_cell.angle_gamma   90.00
#
_symmetry.space_group_name_H-M   'P 1'
#
loop_
_entity.id
_entity.type
_entity.pdbx_description
1 polymer ?
#
loop_
_entity_poly.entity_id
_entity_poly.type
_entity_poly.pdbx_seq_one_letter_code
_entity_poly.pdbx_strand_id
1 'polypeptide(L)' 'MTRRTTIDIDDALLADAQAVLGTTGLKDTVHAALRAAVRQAGRARLAARIASGAGIDRSEALLAQTRPAR' A
#
# COMPACT_ATOMS: atom_id res chain seq x y z
N MET A 1 -20.37 3.19 3.21
CA MET A 1 -21.26 4.03 2.38
C MET A 1 -20.64 4.18 0.99
N THR A 2 -21.45 4.31 -0.06
CA THR A 2 -20.96 4.52 -1.44
C THR A 2 -21.59 5.79 -2.02
N ARG A 3 -20.80 6.59 -2.75
CA ARG A 3 -21.25 7.81 -3.44
C ARG A 3 -21.30 7.54 -4.94
N ARG A 4 -22.32 8.07 -5.63
CA ARG A 4 -22.38 8.08 -7.09
C ARG A 4 -21.73 9.36 -7.62
N THR A 5 -20.89 9.24 -8.63
CA THR A 5 -20.20 10.37 -9.27
C THR A 5 -20.02 10.02 -10.74
N THR A 6 -20.15 11.01 -11.61
CA THR A 6 -19.84 10.90 -13.04
C THR A 6 -18.43 11.43 -13.26
N ILE A 7 -17.59 10.65 -13.92
CA ILE A 7 -16.22 11.00 -14.29
C ILE A 7 -15.97 10.42 -15.69
N ASP A 8 -15.17 11.12 -16.48
CA ASP A 8 -14.68 10.58 -17.75
C ASP A 8 -13.48 9.69 -17.47
N ILE A 9 -13.48 8.49 -18.04
CA ILE A 9 -12.43 7.49 -17.91
C ILE A 9 -12.02 7.06 -19.31
N ASP A 10 -10.72 6.95 -19.52
CA ASP A 10 -10.16 6.35 -20.74
C ASP A 10 -10.45 4.84 -20.75
N ASP A 11 -11.19 4.38 -21.74
CA ASP A 11 -11.60 2.98 -21.88
C ASP A 11 -10.41 2.03 -22.09
N ALA A 12 -9.33 2.49 -22.73
CA ALA A 12 -8.13 1.68 -22.90
C ALA A 12 -7.43 1.48 -21.55
N LEU A 13 -7.30 2.55 -20.77
CA LEU A 13 -6.74 2.47 -19.41
C LEU A 13 -7.62 1.60 -18.50
N LEU A 14 -8.94 1.68 -18.65
CA LEU A 14 -9.88 0.83 -17.91
C LEU A 14 -9.68 -0.64 -18.25
N ALA A 15 -9.53 -0.98 -19.54
CA ALA A 15 -9.31 -2.35 -19.98
C ALA A 15 -7.99 -2.93 -19.42
N ASP A 16 -6.91 -2.13 -19.44
CA ASP A 16 -5.63 -2.53 -18.86
C ASP A 16 -5.74 -2.75 -17.34
N ALA A 17 -6.39 -1.81 -16.65
CA ALA A 17 -6.63 -1.94 -15.21
C ALA A 17 -7.50 -3.17 -14.88
N GLN A 18 -8.49 -3.49 -15.72
CA GLN A 18 -9.33 -4.66 -15.58
C GLN A 18 -8.53 -5.96 -15.72
N ALA A 19 -7.66 -6.04 -16.73
CA ALA A 19 -6.79 -7.19 -16.95
C ALA A 19 -5.81 -7.40 -15.78
N VAL A 20 -5.15 -6.33 -15.32
CA VAL A 20 -4.18 -6.37 -14.22
C VAL A 20 -4.85 -6.70 -12.88
N LEU A 21 -6.03 -6.15 -12.63
CA LEU A 21 -6.73 -6.30 -11.35
C LEU A 21 -7.69 -7.50 -11.31
N GLY A 22 -7.90 -8.17 -12.45
CA GLY A 22 -8.86 -9.28 -12.57
C GLY A 22 -10.30 -8.86 -12.32
N THR A 23 -10.69 -7.68 -12.83
CA THR A 23 -12.04 -7.11 -12.63
C THR A 23 -12.77 -6.95 -13.96
N THR A 24 -14.09 -6.96 -13.95
CA THR A 24 -14.90 -6.92 -15.19
C THR A 24 -15.78 -5.67 -15.32
N GLY A 25 -15.96 -4.88 -14.26
CA GLY A 25 -16.83 -3.71 -14.26
C GLY A 25 -16.19 -2.46 -13.67
N LEU A 26 -16.53 -1.29 -14.22
CA LEU A 26 -15.94 0.02 -13.86
C LEU A 26 -15.87 0.25 -12.34
N LYS A 27 -16.99 0.04 -11.65
CA LYS A 27 -17.08 0.23 -10.19
C LYS A 27 -16.09 -0.67 -9.44
N ASP A 28 -16.01 -1.94 -9.83
CA ASP A 28 -15.16 -2.92 -9.16
C ASP A 28 -13.69 -2.65 -9.46
N THR A 29 -13.36 -2.27 -10.68
CA THR A 29 -12.02 -1.83 -11.08
C THR A 29 -11.59 -0.59 -10.30
N VAL A 30 -12.44 0.44 -10.21
CA VAL A 30 -12.15 1.66 -9.44
C VAL A 30 -11.93 1.33 -7.96
N HIS A 31 -12.80 0.53 -7.35
CA HIS A 31 -12.61 0.12 -5.96
C HIS A 31 -11.34 -0.71 -5.75
N ALA A 32 -11.03 -1.63 -6.66
CA ALA A 32 -9.82 -2.44 -6.61
C ALA A 32 -8.56 -1.58 -6.76
N ALA A 33 -8.56 -0.63 -7.70
CA ALA A 33 -7.49 0.31 -7.95
C ALA A 33 -7.22 1.20 -6.73
N LEU A 34 -8.27 1.77 -6.12
CA LEU A 34 -8.15 2.57 -4.89
C LEU A 34 -7.56 1.76 -3.74
N ARG A 35 -8.02 0.52 -3.54
CA ARG A 35 -7.44 -0.37 -2.52
C ARG A 35 -5.97 -0.68 -2.82
N ALA A 36 -5.62 -0.91 -4.08
CA ALA A 36 -4.24 -1.17 -4.50
C ALA A 36 -3.33 0.03 -4.24
N ALA A 37 -3.79 1.25 -4.56
CA ALA A 37 -3.07 2.49 -4.31
C ALA A 37 -2.81 2.72 -2.81
N VAL A 38 -3.83 2.52 -1.96
CA VAL A 38 -3.67 2.63 -0.50
C VAL A 38 -2.66 1.62 0.03
N ARG A 39 -2.73 0.36 -0.41
CA ARG A 39 -1.74 -0.67 -0.01
C ARG A 39 -0.33 -0.29 -0.44
N GLN A 40 -0.17 0.22 -1.67
CA GLN A 40 1.13 0.63 -2.18
C GLN A 40 1.71 1.81 -1.38
N ALA A 41 0.90 2.82 -1.08
CA ALA A 41 1.31 3.94 -0.25
C ALA A 41 1.71 3.48 1.17
N GLY A 42 0.96 2.54 1.76
CA GLY A 42 1.30 1.93 3.05
C GLY A 42 2.65 1.23 3.04
N ARG A 43 2.92 0.41 2.00
CA ARG A 43 4.22 -0.26 1.82
C ARG A 43 5.36 0.75 1.67
N ALA A 44 5.18 1.80 0.86
CA ALA A 44 6.19 2.83 0.67
C ALA A 44 6.51 3.57 1.98
N ARG A 45 5.49 3.93 2.78
CA ARG A 45 5.68 4.55 4.09
C ARG A 45 6.40 3.64 5.07
N LEU A 46 6.06 2.34 5.09
CA LEU A 46 6.74 1.37 5.94
C LEU A 46 8.22 1.22 5.54
N ALA A 47 8.49 1.06 4.25
CA ALA A 47 9.85 0.97 3.74
C ALA A 47 10.67 2.22 4.10
N ALA A 48 10.09 3.41 3.96
CA ALA A 48 10.75 4.66 4.34
C ALA A 48 11.06 4.73 5.85
N ARG A 49 10.14 4.26 6.71
CA ARG A 49 10.37 4.19 8.17
C ARG A 49 11.48 3.22 8.53
N ILE A 50 11.52 2.06 7.89
CA ILE A 50 12.58 1.05 8.11
C ILE A 50 13.93 1.64 7.67
N ALA A 51 13.99 2.24 6.48
CA ALA A 51 15.19 2.84 5.93
C ALA A 51 15.72 4.00 6.79
N SER A 52 14.83 4.85 7.31
CA SER A 52 15.23 5.95 8.20
C SER A 52 15.58 5.49 9.62
N GLY A 53 15.15 4.29 10.02
CA GLY A 53 15.24 3.82 11.40
C GLY A 53 14.27 4.51 12.37
N ALA A 54 13.32 5.30 11.86
CA ALA A 54 12.35 5.99 12.68
C ALA A 54 11.43 5.00 13.42
N GLY A 55 11.49 5.01 14.74
CA GLY A 55 10.71 4.13 15.60
C GLY A 55 11.35 2.76 15.87
N ILE A 56 12.63 2.57 15.55
CA ILE A 56 13.44 1.46 16.05
C ILE A 56 14.42 2.04 17.07
N ASP A 57 14.24 1.69 18.34
CA ASP A 57 15.25 1.97 19.36
C ASP A 57 16.43 1.01 19.15
N ARG A 58 17.52 1.55 18.59
CA ARG A 58 18.78 0.82 18.38
C ARG A 58 19.81 1.16 19.46
N SER A 59 19.36 1.64 20.62
CA SER A 59 20.26 1.89 21.73
C SER A 59 20.97 0.61 22.13
N GLU A 60 22.25 0.77 22.48
CA GLU A 60 23.10 -0.35 22.90
C GLU A 60 22.54 -1.03 24.17
N ALA A 61 21.86 -0.27 25.03
CA ALA A 61 21.17 -0.77 26.20
C ALA A 61 20.01 -1.74 25.87
N LEU A 62 19.28 -1.52 24.78
CA LEU A 62 18.21 -2.42 24.33
C LEU A 62 18.80 -3.70 23.70
N LEU A 63 19.83 -3.54 22.88
CA LEU A 63 20.52 -4.65 22.20
C LEU A 63 21.26 -5.57 23.19
N ALA A 64 21.79 -5.00 24.28
CA ALA A 64 22.44 -5.76 25.35
C ALA A 64 21.47 -6.71 26.08
N GLN A 65 20.18 -6.34 26.20
CA GLN A 65 19.15 -7.18 26.83
C GLN A 65 18.78 -8.40 25.99
N THR A 66 18.98 -8.34 24.66
CA THR A 66 18.65 -9.44 23.74
C THR A 66 19.83 -10.37 23.45
N ARG A 67 21.05 -10.02 23.89
CA ARG A 67 22.24 -10.86 23.71
C ARG A 67 22.24 -11.98 24.76
N PRO A 68 22.28 -13.26 24.38
CA PRO A 68 22.43 -14.33 25.36
C PRO A 68 23.79 -14.18 26.06
N ALA A 69 23.78 -14.27 27.40
CA ALA A 69 24.99 -14.27 28.20
C ALA A 69 25.89 -15.43 27.72
N ARG A 70 27.10 -15.10 27.28
CA ARG A 70 28.09 -16.07 26.81
C ARG A 70 29.07 -16.38 27.92
#